data_AF-A0A2I2KYC2-F1
#
_entry.id   AF-A0A2I2KYC2-F1
#
_cell.length_a   1.000
_cell.length_b   1.000
_cell.length_c   1.000
_cell.angle_alpha   90.00
_cell.angle_beta   90.00
_cell.angle_gamma   90.00
#
_symmetry.space_group_name_H-M   'P 1'
#
loop_
_entity.id
_entity.type
_entity.pdbx_description
1 polymer ?
#
loop_
_entity_poly.entity_id
_entity_poly.type
_entity_poly.pdbx_seq_one_letter_code
_entity_poly.pdbx_strand_id
1 'polypeptide(L)'
;MPAARPRLARNDTGPHPADPRTAHGTLRRHNDVAPGAGTGDLAHARAISFAVPPDDENPGLTGSSDRPRRDLVTGSARSSTGAVRTAAEHPGGKGPGMPRHRWFGLTTALLLAAALAACSAGGGSASADAEAGALGRELAAPVAPPDTSRTPIVFLHGNLGSGEQFESQAQRFASNGYPADRITALDHDASSSTVTEGPVFARLDGEIQRLLTLAGTKQVDLVAHAEGADLGQRYLASSPARAARVAHLISVDGPQTLRTPKGVHTLVVWGAGDPTRRVAGADNVRFLEADRGQLLGAAATFRQMYRFLTGTDPFTDDVTPQRGPIDISGRALLYPANAGLGGARLEVYRLDPKTGRRLPNGLAGLFTLPADGSWGPLRADGTAYYEFAIVRAGEPVHHFYFEPFRRGDRLVRLLTSRPGGEIGGGMEVSPRQTDLVIDRDLEWWGDQGAGSDVLTVDGANVLSAATAPRTKMTRQLFVFDRGADGASDIATPIPAYFGIGFITGVDRFIPAGDRSFEVTQTPRGRAAHRTTLRVPALPSTTDRMTLRLRDDD
;
A
#
# COMPACT_ATOMS: atom_id res chain seq x y z
N MET A 1 -38.06 31.69 50.56
CA MET A 1 -39.54 31.56 50.61
C MET A 1 -40.14 32.95 50.45
N PRO A 2 -41.26 33.17 49.73
CA PRO A 2 -42.00 32.22 48.89
C PRO A 2 -42.40 32.75 47.47
N ALA A 3 -42.94 31.84 46.66
CA ALA A 3 -44.10 31.98 45.74
C ALA A 3 -44.25 33.10 44.64
N ALA A 4 -44.73 32.61 43.48
CA ALA A 4 -45.84 33.12 42.66
C ALA A 4 -45.63 33.95 41.36
N ARG A 5 -46.67 33.83 40.52
CA ARG A 5 -46.96 34.22 39.11
C ARG A 5 -48.40 34.82 39.10
N PRO A 6 -49.06 35.24 37.99
CA PRO A 6 -48.65 35.71 36.64
C PRO A 6 -49.50 36.92 36.10
N ARG A 7 -49.44 37.20 34.77
CA ARG A 7 -50.48 37.86 33.90
C ARG A 7 -50.65 39.40 34.08
N LEU A 8 -51.04 40.26 33.11
CA LEU A 8 -51.50 40.31 31.67
C LEU A 8 -51.03 41.71 31.11
N ALA A 9 -51.08 42.18 29.84
CA ALA A 9 -51.25 41.75 28.43
C ALA A 9 -50.83 42.97 27.53
N ARG A 10 -51.21 43.30 26.27
CA ARG A 10 -52.08 42.76 25.18
C ARG A 10 -51.76 43.47 23.82
N ASN A 11 -51.93 42.80 22.67
CA ASN A 11 -52.45 43.22 21.31
C ASN A 11 -52.20 44.64 20.67
N ASP A 12 -52.25 44.88 19.34
CA ASP A 12 -52.76 44.09 18.18
C ASP A 12 -52.23 44.53 16.76
N THR A 13 -52.39 43.67 15.73
CA THR A 13 -52.36 43.93 14.22
C THR A 13 -51.09 44.49 13.53
N GLY A 14 -50.79 44.31 12.21
CA GLY A 14 -51.39 43.59 11.06
C GLY A 14 -50.48 43.59 9.76
N PRO A 15 -50.78 42.88 8.63
CA PRO A 15 -49.74 42.45 7.63
C PRO A 15 -49.96 42.63 6.08
N HIS A 16 -48.85 42.55 5.30
CA HIS A 16 -48.71 42.15 3.84
C HIS A 16 -49.35 43.02 2.70
N PRO A 17 -49.19 42.73 1.37
CA PRO A 17 -47.96 42.61 0.51
C PRO A 17 -48.07 43.28 -0.92
N ALA A 18 -47.00 43.34 -1.77
CA ALA A 18 -47.03 43.28 -3.27
C ALA A 18 -45.66 43.52 -3.99
N ASP A 19 -45.54 43.11 -5.28
CA ASP A 19 -44.49 43.37 -6.31
C ASP A 19 -45.17 43.62 -7.68
N PRO A 20 -44.66 44.51 -8.57
CA PRO A 20 -44.15 44.01 -9.87
C PRO A 20 -43.06 44.84 -10.61
N ARG A 21 -41.92 44.19 -10.92
CA ARG A 21 -41.23 44.08 -12.24
C ARG A 21 -40.63 45.29 -13.02
N THR A 22 -39.65 44.92 -13.86
CA THR A 22 -39.16 45.50 -15.16
C THR A 22 -38.32 46.79 -15.22
N ALA A 23 -37.07 46.64 -15.67
CA ALA A 23 -36.37 47.55 -16.61
C ALA A 23 -35.24 46.80 -17.35
N HIS A 24 -34.98 47.13 -18.63
CA HIS A 24 -33.82 46.65 -19.39
C HIS A 24 -32.65 47.63 -19.31
N GLY A 25 -31.40 47.14 -19.40
CA GLY A 25 -30.19 47.96 -19.52
C GLY A 25 -29.13 47.32 -20.39
N THR A 26 -28.96 47.82 -21.62
CA THR A 26 -27.92 47.36 -22.56
C THR A 26 -26.64 48.18 -22.43
N LEU A 27 -25.48 47.52 -22.55
CA LEU A 27 -24.20 48.23 -22.73
C LEU A 27 -23.24 47.43 -23.62
N ARG A 28 -22.97 47.95 -24.82
CA ARG A 28 -21.85 47.53 -25.68
C ARG A 28 -20.56 48.22 -25.22
N ARG A 29 -19.43 47.51 -25.25
CA ARG A 29 -18.14 48.03 -25.74
C ARG A 29 -17.35 46.93 -26.45
N HIS A 30 -16.72 47.27 -27.57
CA HIS A 30 -15.56 46.55 -28.10
C HIS A 30 -14.31 47.02 -27.34
N ASN A 31 -13.29 46.18 -27.27
CA ASN A 31 -12.02 46.39 -27.99
C ASN A 31 -11.13 45.15 -27.90
N ASP A 32 -10.36 44.90 -28.95
CA ASP A 32 -9.53 43.71 -29.12
C ASP A 32 -8.14 43.86 -28.49
N VAL A 33 -7.67 42.82 -27.80
CA VAL A 33 -6.24 42.50 -27.64
C VAL A 33 -6.09 40.97 -27.63
N ALA A 34 -5.08 40.45 -28.31
CA ALA A 34 -4.67 39.04 -28.28
C ALA A 34 -3.13 38.95 -28.46
N PRO A 35 -2.50 37.79 -28.24
CA PRO A 35 -2.89 36.62 -27.46
C PRO A 35 -1.90 36.35 -26.29
N GLY A 36 -2.18 35.40 -25.39
CA GLY A 36 -1.19 35.01 -24.37
C GLY A 36 -1.55 33.79 -23.52
N ALA A 37 -0.56 32.92 -23.30
CA ALA A 37 -0.46 31.84 -22.30
C ALA A 37 -1.73 30.99 -22.04
N GLY A 38 -1.76 29.78 -22.62
CA GLY A 38 -2.76 28.77 -22.26
C GLY A 38 -2.54 28.25 -20.83
N THR A 39 -3.60 28.33 -20.01
CA THR A 39 -3.66 27.68 -18.70
C THR A 39 -3.91 26.18 -18.86
N GLY A 40 -3.03 25.34 -18.29
CA GLY A 40 -3.25 23.90 -18.24
C GLY A 40 -4.49 23.57 -17.38
N ASP A 41 -5.52 23.01 -18.00
CA ASP A 41 -6.80 22.78 -17.35
C ASP A 41 -6.73 21.60 -16.36
N LEU A 42 -7.26 21.80 -15.15
CA LEU A 42 -7.26 20.77 -14.11
C LEU A 42 -8.41 19.80 -14.37
N ALA A 43 -8.10 18.72 -15.08
CA ALA A 43 -9.04 17.68 -15.49
C ALA A 43 -9.95 17.25 -14.32
N HIS A 44 -11.23 17.63 -14.40
CA HIS A 44 -12.22 17.27 -13.40
C HIS A 44 -12.52 15.77 -13.50
N ALA A 45 -12.07 15.00 -12.51
CA ALA A 45 -12.48 13.61 -12.34
C ALA A 45 -14.00 13.56 -12.11
N ARG A 46 -14.76 13.19 -13.15
CA ARG A 46 -16.19 12.90 -13.01
C ARG A 46 -16.35 11.64 -12.17
N ALA A 47 -17.32 11.66 -11.26
CA ALA A 47 -17.67 10.49 -10.47
C ALA A 47 -18.01 9.30 -11.39
N ILE A 48 -17.27 8.19 -11.24
CA ILE A 48 -17.46 7.00 -12.05
C ILE A 48 -18.66 6.23 -11.49
N SER A 49 -19.79 6.33 -12.17
CA SER A 49 -20.97 5.51 -11.91
C SER A 49 -21.03 4.40 -12.97
N PHE A 50 -20.77 3.16 -12.56
CA PHE A 50 -20.95 2.00 -13.42
C PHE A 50 -22.45 1.69 -13.53
N ALA A 51 -23.08 2.20 -14.58
CA ALA A 51 -24.48 1.94 -14.88
C ALA A 51 -24.66 0.49 -15.39
N VAL A 52 -25.19 -0.38 -14.53
CA VAL A 52 -25.69 -1.70 -14.94
C VAL A 52 -26.97 -1.48 -15.77
N PRO A 53 -27.06 -1.99 -17.02
CA PRO A 53 -28.31 -1.97 -17.77
C PRO A 53 -29.34 -2.89 -17.10
N PRO A 54 -30.63 -2.52 -17.06
CA PRO A 54 -31.68 -3.40 -16.52
C PRO A 54 -31.85 -4.65 -17.40
N ASP A 55 -32.20 -5.77 -16.77
CA ASP A 55 -32.52 -7.01 -17.48
C ASP A 55 -33.78 -6.86 -18.36
N ASP A 56 -33.70 -7.25 -19.63
CA ASP A 56 -34.86 -7.40 -20.52
C ASP A 56 -35.63 -8.69 -20.20
N GLU A 57 -36.96 -8.62 -20.18
CA GLU A 57 -37.82 -9.72 -19.72
C GLU A 57 -37.87 -10.92 -20.68
N ASN A 58 -37.93 -12.14 -20.12
CA ASN A 58 -38.05 -13.40 -20.88
C ASN A 58 -39.52 -13.88 -20.95
N PRO A 59 -40.21 -13.81 -22.10
CA PRO A 59 -41.58 -14.27 -22.25
C PRO A 59 -41.68 -15.79 -22.48
N GLY A 60 -41.56 -16.53 -21.37
CA GLY A 60 -42.15 -17.85 -21.04
C GLY A 60 -42.41 -18.94 -22.10
N LEU A 61 -42.07 -20.18 -21.74
CA LEU A 61 -42.73 -21.39 -22.28
C LEU A 61 -43.15 -22.34 -21.16
N THR A 62 -44.34 -22.93 -21.29
CA THR A 62 -44.95 -23.86 -20.33
C THR A 62 -44.64 -25.31 -20.68
N GLY A 63 -44.32 -26.14 -19.68
CA GLY A 63 -44.07 -27.57 -19.89
C GLY A 63 -44.13 -28.38 -18.59
N SER A 64 -45.21 -29.14 -18.40
CA SER A 64 -45.38 -30.08 -17.29
C SER A 64 -45.13 -31.51 -17.77
N SER A 65 -44.41 -32.33 -16.99
CA SER A 65 -44.54 -33.80 -17.01
C SER A 65 -43.82 -34.46 -15.81
N ASP A 66 -44.06 -35.76 -15.65
CA ASP A 66 -44.13 -36.47 -14.38
C ASP A 66 -42.81 -37.02 -13.79
N ARG A 67 -42.92 -37.48 -12.53
CA ARG A 67 -41.92 -38.35 -11.87
C ARG A 67 -42.01 -39.79 -12.40
N PRO A 68 -41.00 -40.66 -12.18
CA PRO A 68 -41.07 -41.48 -10.95
C PRO A 68 -39.72 -41.72 -10.25
N ARG A 69 -39.79 -42.13 -8.96
CA ARG A 69 -38.67 -42.68 -8.20
C ARG A 69 -38.32 -44.11 -8.65
N ARG A 70 -37.11 -44.56 -8.35
CA ARG A 70 -36.84 -45.96 -7.96
C ARG A 70 -35.88 -45.98 -6.76
N ASP A 71 -36.16 -46.88 -5.82
CA ASP A 71 -35.41 -47.11 -4.60
C ASP A 71 -34.73 -48.50 -4.64
N LEU A 72 -33.74 -48.73 -3.75
CA LEU A 72 -33.11 -50.03 -3.43
C LEU A 72 -32.21 -50.62 -4.55
N VAL A 73 -31.24 -51.52 -4.32
CA VAL A 73 -31.06 -52.55 -3.28
C VAL A 73 -29.62 -52.60 -2.70
N THR A 74 -29.51 -53.16 -1.50
CA THR A 74 -28.34 -53.39 -0.62
C THR A 74 -27.06 -53.99 -1.23
N GLY A 75 -25.91 -53.67 -0.61
CA GLY A 75 -24.69 -54.48 -0.67
C GLY A 75 -23.88 -54.37 0.64
N SER A 76 -23.54 -55.50 1.29
CA SER A 76 -22.87 -55.55 2.60
C SER A 76 -21.66 -56.48 2.57
N ALA A 77 -20.51 -56.04 3.10
CA ALA A 77 -19.52 -56.93 3.74
C ALA A 77 -18.42 -56.19 4.53
N ARG A 78 -18.40 -56.44 5.84
CA ARG A 78 -17.24 -56.81 6.70
C ARG A 78 -15.98 -55.91 6.76
N SER A 79 -15.76 -55.47 8.00
CA SER A 79 -14.47 -55.14 8.60
C SER A 79 -13.45 -56.30 8.60
N SER A 80 -12.17 -55.94 8.77
CA SER A 80 -11.20 -56.78 9.48
C SER A 80 -10.26 -55.92 10.32
N THR A 81 -10.12 -56.25 11.60
CA THR A 81 -9.13 -55.67 12.53
C THR A 81 -7.89 -56.57 12.60
N GLY A 82 -6.71 -56.01 12.83
CA GLY A 82 -5.48 -56.81 12.95
C GLY A 82 -4.26 -56.04 13.44
N ALA A 83 -4.00 -56.09 14.75
CA ALA A 83 -2.75 -55.65 15.35
C ALA A 83 -2.43 -56.50 16.59
N VAL A 84 -1.19 -56.97 16.74
CA VAL A 84 -0.54 -57.39 18.01
C VAL A 84 0.97 -57.63 17.77
N ARG A 85 1.76 -57.71 18.85
CA ARG A 85 3.24 -57.67 18.89
C ARG A 85 3.89 -59.02 19.25
N THR A 86 5.15 -59.19 18.85
CA THR A 86 6.30 -59.78 19.62
C THR A 86 7.59 -59.15 19.04
N ALA A 87 8.62 -58.67 19.77
CA ALA A 87 9.46 -59.26 20.83
C ALA A 87 10.35 -60.42 20.31
N ALA A 88 11.67 -60.51 20.53
CA ALA A 88 12.68 -59.64 21.19
C ALA A 88 13.94 -59.51 20.26
N GLU A 89 15.19 -59.12 20.59
CA GLU A 89 15.97 -59.18 21.84
C GLU A 89 17.25 -58.27 21.78
N HIS A 90 18.05 -58.24 22.85
CA HIS A 90 19.31 -57.47 23.03
C HIS A 90 20.24 -58.35 23.91
N PRO A 91 21.61 -58.25 23.88
CA PRO A 91 22.28 -57.12 24.54
C PRO A 91 23.76 -56.78 24.17
N GLY A 92 24.22 -55.61 24.63
CA GLY A 92 25.59 -55.39 25.17
C GLY A 92 26.69 -54.85 24.23
N GLY A 93 27.59 -53.95 24.68
CA GLY A 93 27.57 -53.17 25.93
C GLY A 93 28.88 -52.45 26.31
N LYS A 94 28.75 -51.50 27.26
CA LYS A 94 29.78 -50.93 28.20
C LYS A 94 31.06 -50.25 27.66
N GLY A 95 31.36 -49.06 28.21
CA GLY A 95 32.75 -48.63 28.47
C GLY A 95 33.01 -47.11 28.39
N PRO A 96 33.42 -46.40 29.46
CA PRO A 96 33.57 -44.94 29.45
C PRO A 96 35.01 -44.42 29.66
N GLY A 97 35.24 -43.13 29.37
CA GLY A 97 36.46 -42.41 29.76
C GLY A 97 36.34 -40.89 29.63
N MET A 98 36.64 -40.15 30.70
CA MET A 98 36.79 -38.69 30.73
C MET A 98 37.86 -38.33 31.78
N PRO A 99 38.71 -37.32 31.52
CA PRO A 99 39.19 -36.44 32.57
C PRO A 99 39.03 -34.95 32.22
N ARG A 100 39.40 -34.08 33.17
CA ARG A 100 39.22 -32.60 33.13
C ARG A 100 40.59 -31.89 33.22
N HIS A 101 40.55 -30.55 33.32
CA HIS A 101 41.61 -29.53 33.55
C HIS A 101 41.96 -28.72 32.29
N ARG A 102 41.79 -27.38 32.17
CA ARG A 102 41.96 -26.17 33.03
C ARG A 102 43.31 -25.45 32.78
N TRP A 103 43.33 -24.37 31.99
CA TRP A 103 43.82 -22.99 32.33
C TRP A 103 43.98 -22.04 31.11
N PHE A 104 43.98 -20.71 31.39
CA PHE A 104 44.42 -19.47 30.68
C PHE A 104 44.79 -19.47 29.17
N GLY A 105 44.73 -18.35 28.41
CA GLY A 105 44.53 -16.93 28.77
C GLY A 105 44.29 -16.01 27.54
N LEU A 106 44.51 -14.69 27.65
CA LEU A 106 44.15 -13.66 26.65
C LEU A 106 45.31 -13.23 25.70
N THR A 107 44.96 -12.34 24.74
CA THR A 107 45.78 -11.34 24.01
C THR A 107 46.39 -11.66 22.61
N THR A 108 45.63 -11.25 21.59
CA THR A 108 45.96 -10.23 20.56
C THR A 108 47.38 -10.10 19.98
N ALA A 109 47.48 -10.18 18.64
CA ALA A 109 48.43 -9.41 17.81
C ALA A 109 47.88 -9.20 16.37
N LEU A 110 48.15 -8.03 15.76
CA LEU A 110 48.04 -7.79 14.32
C LEU A 110 49.43 -7.92 13.67
N LEU A 111 49.50 -8.17 12.35
CA LEU A 111 50.24 -7.31 11.41
C LEU A 111 50.01 -7.68 9.93
N LEU A 112 50.47 -6.81 9.03
CA LEU A 112 50.24 -6.82 7.58
C LEU A 112 51.21 -7.74 6.80
N ALA A 113 50.75 -8.22 5.63
CA ALA A 113 51.55 -8.25 4.40
C ALA A 113 50.62 -8.23 3.17
N ALA A 114 51.08 -7.71 2.03
CA ALA A 114 50.32 -7.65 0.79
C ALA A 114 51.21 -7.85 -0.45
N ALA A 115 50.57 -8.28 -1.55
CA ALA A 115 51.09 -8.34 -2.92
C ALA A 115 52.29 -9.27 -3.22
N LEU A 116 52.05 -10.26 -4.08
CA LEU A 116 52.89 -10.59 -5.23
C LEU A 116 52.02 -11.22 -6.32
N ALA A 117 52.32 -10.97 -7.59
CA ALA A 117 51.55 -11.48 -8.72
C ALA A 117 52.48 -11.87 -9.89
N ALA A 118 52.35 -13.09 -10.39
CA ALA A 118 52.97 -13.53 -11.65
C ALA A 118 52.22 -14.73 -12.25
N CYS A 119 51.97 -14.63 -13.55
CA CYS A 119 51.16 -15.49 -14.41
C CYS A 119 51.51 -16.99 -14.43
N SER A 120 50.49 -17.84 -14.56
CA SER A 120 50.47 -18.89 -15.60
C SER A 120 49.02 -19.24 -15.97
N ALA A 121 48.78 -19.75 -17.18
CA ALA A 121 47.44 -19.90 -17.75
C ALA A 121 46.95 -21.35 -17.73
N GLY A 122 45.69 -21.54 -17.34
CA GLY A 122 44.94 -22.80 -17.43
C GLY A 122 43.46 -22.50 -17.19
N GLY A 123 42.58 -22.84 -18.14
CA GLY A 123 41.17 -22.46 -18.07
C GLY A 123 40.31 -23.48 -17.29
N GLY A 124 39.25 -23.00 -16.64
CA GLY A 124 38.14 -23.85 -16.19
C GLY A 124 37.71 -23.77 -14.71
N SER A 125 37.47 -22.57 -14.15
CA SER A 125 36.86 -22.45 -12.80
C SER A 125 35.92 -21.24 -12.60
N ALA A 126 35.48 -20.56 -13.67
CA ALA A 126 34.70 -19.32 -13.61
C ALA A 126 33.27 -19.43 -13.02
N SER A 127 32.92 -20.56 -12.40
CA SER A 127 31.62 -20.84 -11.77
C SER A 127 31.71 -21.10 -10.26
N ALA A 128 32.90 -21.06 -9.65
CA ALA A 128 33.08 -21.30 -8.21
C ALA A 128 33.17 -19.98 -7.41
N ASP A 129 33.99 -19.03 -7.89
CA ASP A 129 34.21 -17.74 -7.20
C ASP A 129 32.97 -16.82 -7.22
N ALA A 130 31.99 -17.11 -8.09
CA ALA A 130 30.71 -16.41 -8.15
C ALA A 130 29.78 -16.76 -6.97
N GLU A 131 29.80 -18.00 -6.46
CA GLU A 131 29.00 -18.38 -5.28
C GLU A 131 29.68 -17.99 -3.96
N ALA A 132 31.01 -17.89 -3.94
CA ALA A 132 31.77 -17.46 -2.77
C ALA A 132 31.45 -16.03 -2.30
N GLY A 133 30.98 -15.16 -3.21
CA GLY A 133 30.55 -13.79 -2.87
C GLY A 133 29.24 -13.71 -2.08
N ALA A 134 28.37 -14.72 -2.16
CA ALA A 134 27.03 -14.70 -1.58
C ALA A 134 26.98 -15.01 -0.07
N LEU A 135 28.12 -15.36 0.55
CA LEU A 135 28.25 -15.59 1.99
C LEU A 135 29.11 -14.54 2.71
N GLY A 136 29.16 -13.32 2.15
CA GLY A 136 29.50 -12.14 2.92
C GLY A 136 28.56 -12.02 4.11
N ARG A 137 29.10 -12.17 5.34
CA ARG A 137 28.33 -11.99 6.57
C ARG A 137 27.79 -10.56 6.60
N GLU A 138 26.49 -10.42 6.38
CA GLU A 138 25.81 -9.14 6.53
C GLU A 138 25.94 -8.68 7.99
N LEU A 139 26.83 -7.72 8.21
CA LEU A 139 26.86 -6.88 9.39
C LEU A 139 25.62 -5.98 9.33
N ALA A 140 24.44 -6.59 9.54
CA ALA A 140 23.13 -5.96 9.32
C ALA A 140 23.15 -4.56 9.91
N ALA A 141 22.79 -3.59 9.06
CA ALA A 141 23.08 -2.20 9.30
C ALA A 141 22.54 -1.76 10.68
N PRO A 142 23.28 -0.92 11.42
CA PRO A 142 22.87 -0.55 12.76
C PRO A 142 21.52 0.17 12.75
N VAL A 143 20.59 -0.30 13.59
CA VAL A 143 19.30 0.35 13.86
C VAL A 143 19.48 1.25 15.07
N ALA A 144 18.92 2.46 15.05
CA ALA A 144 18.96 3.33 16.22
C ALA A 144 18.17 2.72 17.39
N PRO A 145 18.60 2.90 18.66
CA PRO A 145 17.89 2.35 19.81
C PRO A 145 16.46 2.93 19.91
N PRO A 146 15.45 2.12 20.29
CA PRO A 146 14.08 2.60 20.43
C PRO A 146 13.96 3.76 21.43
N ASP A 147 13.30 4.82 21.01
CA ASP A 147 13.17 6.07 21.76
C ASP A 147 11.69 6.38 22.03
N THR A 148 11.23 5.98 23.21
CA THR A 148 9.85 6.19 23.65
C THR A 148 9.55 7.63 24.07
N SER A 149 10.48 8.58 23.91
CA SER A 149 10.18 10.02 24.02
C SER A 149 9.62 10.62 22.73
N ARG A 150 9.77 9.95 21.58
CA ARG A 150 9.31 10.45 20.29
C ARG A 150 7.81 10.65 20.23
N THR A 151 7.43 11.82 19.70
CA THR A 151 6.06 12.21 19.35
C THR A 151 5.46 11.21 18.35
N PRO A 152 4.20 10.77 18.55
CA PRO A 152 3.51 9.94 17.58
C PRO A 152 3.27 10.66 16.24
N ILE A 153 3.28 9.91 15.14
CA ILE A 153 3.07 10.43 13.79
C ILE A 153 1.74 9.94 13.24
N VAL A 154 0.93 10.85 12.70
CA VAL A 154 -0.27 10.54 11.91
C VAL A 154 -0.07 10.98 10.47
N PHE A 155 -0.32 10.08 9.51
CA PHE A 155 -0.32 10.38 8.08
C PHE A 155 -1.74 10.60 7.50
N LEU A 156 -1.87 11.59 6.61
CA LEU A 156 -3.04 11.85 5.77
C LEU A 156 -2.66 11.76 4.27
N HIS A 157 -3.23 10.79 3.56
CA HIS A 157 -3.03 10.59 2.12
C HIS A 157 -3.83 11.58 1.25
N GLY A 158 -3.49 11.65 -0.03
CA GLY A 158 -4.23 12.43 -1.05
C GLY A 158 -5.38 11.67 -1.71
N ASN A 159 -5.87 12.22 -2.82
CA ASN A 159 -6.86 11.59 -3.70
C ASN A 159 -6.26 10.37 -4.43
N LEU A 160 -7.05 9.29 -4.61
CA LEU A 160 -6.56 7.97 -5.05
C LEU A 160 -5.36 7.46 -4.22
N GLY A 161 -5.38 7.76 -2.91
CA GLY A 161 -4.36 7.39 -1.94
C GLY A 161 -4.89 6.47 -0.83
N SER A 162 -4.00 5.99 0.02
CA SER A 162 -4.30 5.23 1.24
C SER A 162 -3.14 5.37 2.25
N GLY A 163 -3.23 4.74 3.42
CA GLY A 163 -2.11 4.71 4.38
C GLY A 163 -0.83 4.01 3.90
N GLU A 164 -0.91 3.28 2.79
CA GLU A 164 0.19 2.58 2.10
C GLU A 164 1.34 3.51 1.70
N GLN A 165 1.00 4.73 1.25
CA GLN A 165 1.94 5.73 0.72
C GLN A 165 2.95 6.26 1.76
N PHE A 166 2.82 5.87 3.02
CA PHE A 166 3.70 6.25 4.12
C PHE A 166 4.34 5.04 4.81
N GLU A 167 4.15 3.82 4.29
CA GLU A 167 4.70 2.58 4.84
C GLU A 167 6.22 2.63 4.95
N SER A 168 6.94 2.82 3.83
CA SER A 168 8.40 2.93 3.81
C SER A 168 8.93 4.15 4.56
N GLN A 169 8.14 5.21 4.72
CA GLN A 169 8.49 6.34 5.59
C GLN A 169 8.37 5.99 7.07
N ALA A 170 7.30 5.30 7.49
CA ALA A 170 7.15 4.78 8.84
C ALA A 170 8.26 3.76 9.18
N GLN A 171 8.62 2.90 8.21
CA GLN A 171 9.74 1.97 8.32
C GLN A 171 11.10 2.68 8.48
N ARG A 172 11.35 3.79 7.76
CA ARG A 172 12.54 4.64 7.96
C ARG A 172 12.54 5.33 9.34
N PHE A 173 11.41 5.89 9.78
CA PHE A 173 11.29 6.43 11.14
C PHE A 173 11.58 5.36 12.21
N ALA A 174 11.07 4.13 12.04
CA ALA A 174 11.37 3.01 12.92
C ALA A 174 12.84 2.55 12.85
N SER A 175 13.50 2.67 11.69
CA SER A 175 14.96 2.44 11.56
C SER A 175 15.76 3.45 12.40
N ASN A 176 15.18 4.61 12.65
CA ASN A 176 15.70 5.70 13.48
C ASN A 176 15.06 5.77 14.87
N GLY A 177 14.62 4.63 15.42
CA GLY A 177 14.23 4.48 16.82
C GLY A 177 12.81 4.94 17.17
N TYR A 178 12.00 5.45 16.24
CA TYR A 178 10.59 5.73 16.54
C TYR A 178 9.85 4.42 16.85
N PRO A 179 9.05 4.36 17.93
CA PRO A 179 8.19 3.20 18.20
C PRO A 179 7.14 3.04 17.09
N ALA A 180 7.17 1.92 16.37
CA ALA A 180 6.32 1.71 15.19
C ALA A 180 4.81 1.73 15.51
N ASP A 181 4.42 1.34 16.73
CA ASP A 181 3.05 1.40 17.26
C ASP A 181 2.50 2.84 17.43
N ARG A 182 3.40 3.84 17.39
CA ARG A 182 3.08 5.27 17.43
C ARG A 182 3.06 5.95 16.07
N ILE A 183 3.27 5.21 14.98
CA ILE A 183 3.10 5.70 13.62
C ILE A 183 1.83 5.10 13.03
N THR A 184 0.98 5.93 12.45
CA THR A 184 -0.32 5.51 11.89
C THR A 184 -0.68 6.31 10.64
N ALA A 185 -1.68 5.85 9.91
CA ALA A 185 -2.29 6.58 8.81
C ALA A 185 -3.82 6.51 8.94
N LEU A 186 -4.48 7.64 8.69
CA LEU A 186 -5.95 7.70 8.65
C LEU A 186 -6.45 7.53 7.21
N ASP A 187 -6.89 6.32 6.90
CA ASP A 187 -7.55 6.03 5.64
C ASP A 187 -8.92 6.73 5.57
N HIS A 188 -9.20 7.35 4.43
CA HIS A 188 -10.48 7.99 4.14
C HIS A 188 -10.85 7.84 2.66
N ASP A 189 -12.10 8.20 2.34
CA ASP A 189 -12.61 8.09 0.98
C ASP A 189 -11.79 8.97 0.03
N ALA A 190 -11.05 8.30 -0.84
CA ALA A 190 -10.17 8.89 -1.85
C ALA A 190 -10.69 8.61 -3.27
N SER A 191 -11.98 8.30 -3.42
CA SER A 191 -12.66 8.19 -4.73
C SER A 191 -12.95 9.55 -5.39
N SER A 192 -12.75 10.64 -4.64
CA SER A 192 -13.08 12.01 -5.01
C SER A 192 -12.11 12.99 -4.36
N SER A 193 -11.75 14.06 -5.07
CA SER A 193 -11.02 15.21 -4.51
C SER A 193 -11.85 16.04 -3.52
N THR A 194 -13.17 15.80 -3.44
CA THR A 194 -14.07 16.48 -2.50
C THR A 194 -14.40 15.56 -1.32
N VAL A 195 -13.65 15.70 -0.23
CA VAL A 195 -13.82 14.91 0.99
C VAL A 195 -14.89 15.51 1.91
N THR A 196 -15.78 14.68 2.46
CA THR A 196 -16.74 15.11 3.49
C THR A 196 -16.04 15.21 4.84
N GLU A 197 -15.64 16.43 5.22
CA GLU A 197 -14.75 16.71 6.36
C GLU A 197 -15.20 16.13 7.70
N GLY A 198 -16.47 16.34 8.09
CA GLY A 198 -16.96 16.09 9.45
C GLY A 198 -16.65 14.68 9.99
N PRO A 199 -17.06 13.61 9.29
CA PRO A 199 -16.72 12.23 9.67
C PRO A 199 -15.21 11.95 9.69
N VAL A 200 -14.43 12.50 8.74
CA VAL A 200 -12.98 12.27 8.70
C VAL A 200 -12.28 12.95 9.87
N PHE A 201 -12.64 14.20 10.18
CA PHE A 201 -12.12 14.92 11.35
C PHE A 201 -12.49 14.23 12.67
N ALA A 202 -13.69 13.66 12.79
CA ALA A 202 -14.08 12.89 13.97
C ALA A 202 -13.26 11.60 14.15
N ARG A 203 -12.91 10.91 13.05
CA ARG A 203 -11.98 9.76 13.10
C ARG A 203 -10.55 10.21 13.43
N LEU A 204 -10.10 11.34 12.89
CA LEU A 204 -8.79 11.93 13.20
C LEU A 204 -8.67 12.35 14.67
N ASP A 205 -9.73 12.96 15.23
CA ASP A 205 -9.81 13.29 16.66
C ASP A 205 -9.62 12.05 17.54
N GLY A 206 -10.24 10.92 17.17
CA GLY A 206 -10.17 9.64 17.88
C GLY A 206 -8.81 8.95 17.76
N GLU A 207 -8.23 8.90 16.57
CA GLU A 207 -6.92 8.27 16.34
C GLU A 207 -5.79 9.08 16.99
N ILE A 208 -5.87 10.41 16.94
CA ILE A 208 -4.98 11.28 17.73
C ILE A 208 -5.15 10.98 19.22
N GLN A 209 -6.38 10.93 19.75
CA GLN A 209 -6.60 10.62 21.16
C GLN A 209 -6.05 9.24 21.56
N ARG A 210 -6.15 8.23 20.69
CA ARG A 210 -5.53 6.90 20.88
C ARG A 210 -4.01 7.02 21.04
N LEU A 211 -3.35 7.75 20.14
CA LEU A 211 -1.90 7.96 20.16
C LEU A 211 -1.42 8.79 21.36
N LEU A 212 -2.14 9.87 21.72
CA LEU A 212 -1.85 10.66 22.92
C LEU A 212 -1.88 9.78 24.18
N THR A 213 -2.88 8.92 24.29
CA THR A 213 -3.06 7.97 25.41
C THR A 213 -1.95 6.91 25.42
N LEU A 214 -1.63 6.30 24.26
CA LEU A 214 -0.61 5.27 24.11
C LEU A 214 0.82 5.79 24.42
N ALA A 215 1.12 7.02 24.02
CA ALA A 215 2.45 7.60 24.19
C ALA A 215 2.62 8.45 25.46
N GLY A 216 1.55 8.72 26.21
CA GLY A 216 1.58 9.57 27.40
C GLY A 216 1.85 11.05 27.11
N THR A 217 1.53 11.51 25.89
CA THR A 217 1.86 12.86 25.39
C THR A 217 0.61 13.73 25.18
N LYS A 218 0.82 15.02 24.87
CA LYS A 218 -0.23 16.02 24.63
C LYS A 218 -0.41 16.39 23.16
N GLN A 219 0.58 16.10 22.31
CA GLN A 219 0.58 16.43 20.89
C GLN A 219 1.05 15.24 20.03
N VAL A 220 0.63 15.23 18.77
CA VAL A 220 1.17 14.39 17.69
C VAL A 220 1.84 15.25 16.61
N ASP A 221 2.56 14.61 15.71
CA ASP A 221 3.02 15.22 14.46
C ASP A 221 2.14 14.76 13.30
N LEU A 222 1.68 15.70 12.47
CA LEU A 222 0.77 15.44 11.36
C LEU A 222 1.53 15.56 10.04
N VAL A 223 1.72 14.43 9.35
CA VAL A 223 2.29 14.38 7.99
C VAL A 223 1.14 14.24 6.99
N ALA A 224 1.19 14.97 5.88
CA ALA A 224 0.10 14.99 4.92
C ALA A 224 0.59 15.24 3.49
N HIS A 225 -0.04 14.55 2.52
CA HIS A 225 0.36 14.55 1.11
C HIS A 225 -0.75 15.09 0.21
N ALA A 226 -0.39 15.91 -0.79
CA ALA A 226 -1.31 16.44 -1.80
C ALA A 226 -2.63 17.00 -1.22
N GLU A 227 -3.79 16.46 -1.60
CA GLU A 227 -5.10 16.87 -1.09
C GLU A 227 -5.27 16.59 0.42
N GLY A 228 -4.56 15.59 0.95
CA GLY A 228 -4.48 15.31 2.39
C GLY A 228 -3.83 16.44 3.18
N ALA A 229 -2.89 17.19 2.58
CA ALA A 229 -2.32 18.39 3.21
C ALA A 229 -3.32 19.55 3.28
N ASP A 230 -4.21 19.66 2.28
CA ASP A 230 -5.32 20.60 2.32
C ASP A 230 -6.36 20.22 3.40
N LEU A 231 -6.70 18.93 3.49
CA LEU A 231 -7.57 18.39 4.54
C LEU A 231 -6.96 18.58 5.93
N GLY A 232 -5.65 18.39 6.07
CA GLY A 232 -4.88 18.61 7.30
C GLY A 232 -4.91 20.06 7.78
N GLN A 233 -4.69 21.05 6.90
CA GLN A 233 -4.82 22.45 7.30
C GLN A 233 -6.26 22.82 7.68
N ARG A 234 -7.28 22.26 6.98
CA ARG A 234 -8.70 22.49 7.32
C ARG A 234 -9.06 21.88 8.67
N TYR A 235 -8.56 20.68 8.99
CA TYR A 235 -8.68 20.07 10.33
C TYR A 235 -8.11 20.98 11.42
N LEU A 236 -6.89 21.49 11.24
CA LEU A 236 -6.22 22.36 12.22
C LEU A 236 -6.89 23.74 12.35
N ALA A 237 -7.39 24.30 11.25
CA ALA A 237 -8.16 25.55 11.27
C ALA A 237 -9.55 25.40 11.92
N SER A 238 -10.16 24.21 11.86
CA SER A 238 -11.54 23.99 12.32
C SER A 238 -11.78 24.20 13.82
N SER A 239 -10.75 24.07 14.68
CA SER A 239 -10.83 24.54 16.07
C SER A 239 -9.45 24.68 16.74
N PRO A 240 -9.28 25.63 17.69
CA PRO A 240 -8.08 25.71 18.52
C PRO A 240 -7.77 24.42 19.31
N ALA A 241 -8.79 23.63 19.67
CA ALA A 241 -8.64 22.36 20.40
C ALA A 241 -8.15 21.19 19.52
N ARG A 242 -8.24 21.31 18.19
CA ARG A 242 -7.58 20.42 17.23
C ARG A 242 -6.14 20.85 17.01
N ALA A 243 -5.90 22.14 16.76
CA ALA A 243 -4.55 22.70 16.64
C ALA A 243 -3.67 22.42 17.87
N ALA A 244 -4.20 22.60 19.09
CA ALA A 244 -3.45 22.38 20.33
C ALA A 244 -3.01 20.92 20.60
N ARG A 245 -3.51 19.94 19.83
CA ARG A 245 -3.10 18.52 19.90
C ARG A 245 -2.11 18.13 18.79
N VAL A 246 -1.62 19.07 18.01
CA VAL A 246 -0.60 18.85 16.99
C VAL A 246 0.59 19.78 17.25
N ALA A 247 1.81 19.26 17.20
CA ALA A 247 3.04 20.06 17.37
C ALA A 247 3.56 20.52 16.01
N HIS A 248 3.67 19.58 15.07
CA HIS A 248 4.21 19.80 13.74
C HIS A 248 3.19 19.44 12.64
N LEU A 249 3.17 20.24 11.57
CA LEU A 249 2.54 19.92 10.30
C LEU A 249 3.64 19.75 9.24
N ILE A 250 3.65 18.62 8.54
CA ILE A 250 4.51 18.38 7.38
C ILE A 250 3.60 18.21 6.15
N SER A 251 3.72 19.13 5.19
CA SER A 251 2.95 19.14 3.95
C SER A 251 3.84 18.76 2.76
N VAL A 252 3.57 17.64 2.10
CA VAL A 252 4.35 17.12 0.95
C VAL A 252 3.53 17.26 -0.34
N ASP A 253 4.01 18.06 -1.30
CA ASP A 253 3.29 18.56 -2.50
C ASP A 253 1.85 19.05 -2.22
N GLY A 254 1.63 19.62 -1.04
CA GLY A 254 0.37 20.26 -0.66
C GLY A 254 0.08 21.56 -1.45
N PRO A 255 -1.08 22.18 -1.25
CA PRO A 255 -1.53 23.28 -2.09
C PRO A 255 -0.77 24.60 -1.82
N GLN A 256 -0.58 25.42 -2.87
CA GLN A 256 -0.11 26.82 -2.73
C GLN A 256 -1.00 27.70 -1.82
N THR A 257 -2.26 27.31 -1.63
CA THR A 257 -3.20 27.98 -0.72
C THR A 257 -2.90 27.71 0.75
N LEU A 258 -1.97 26.82 1.09
CA LEU A 258 -1.69 26.44 2.47
C LEU A 258 -1.29 27.64 3.34
N ARG A 259 -1.81 27.69 4.57
CA ARG A 259 -1.47 28.69 5.59
C ARG A 259 -0.99 28.00 6.85
N THR A 260 0.08 28.51 7.47
CA THR A 260 0.61 27.98 8.73
C THR A 260 -0.43 28.05 9.84
N PRO A 261 -0.86 26.91 10.41
CA PRO A 261 -1.85 26.92 11.49
C PRO A 261 -1.28 27.58 12.74
N LYS A 262 -2.08 28.40 13.43
CA LYS A 262 -1.61 29.18 14.58
C LYS A 262 -1.12 28.27 15.72
N GLY A 263 0.18 28.30 15.99
CA GLY A 263 0.82 27.52 17.04
C GLY A 263 1.27 26.12 16.62
N VAL A 264 1.19 25.78 15.33
CA VAL A 264 1.71 24.51 14.78
C VAL A 264 2.91 24.82 13.89
N HIS A 265 4.08 24.31 14.24
CA HIS A 265 5.29 24.49 13.43
C HIS A 265 5.11 23.76 12.09
N THR A 266 5.41 24.41 10.96
CA THR A 266 5.06 23.88 9.64
C THR A 266 6.29 23.73 8.74
N LEU A 267 6.48 22.52 8.19
CA LEU A 267 7.39 22.22 7.08
C LEU A 267 6.55 22.00 5.81
N VAL A 268 7.00 22.56 4.69
CA VAL A 268 6.43 22.28 3.37
C VAL A 268 7.53 21.79 2.43
N VAL A 269 7.31 20.60 1.86
CA VAL A 269 8.22 19.95 0.91
C VAL A 269 7.58 20.01 -0.48
N TRP A 270 8.29 20.62 -1.42
CA TRP A 270 7.83 20.85 -2.80
C TRP A 270 8.59 19.97 -3.79
N GLY A 271 7.86 19.32 -4.71
CA GLY A 271 8.44 18.56 -5.82
C GLY A 271 8.63 19.40 -7.08
N ALA A 272 8.49 18.75 -8.23
CA ALA A 272 8.48 19.40 -9.53
C ALA A 272 7.36 20.43 -9.69
N GLY A 273 7.63 21.48 -10.46
CA GLY A 273 6.68 22.57 -10.75
C GLY A 273 7.28 23.95 -10.50
N ASP A 274 6.41 24.92 -10.18
CA ASP A 274 6.78 26.32 -9.94
C ASP A 274 7.82 26.46 -8.79
N PRO A 275 9.05 26.92 -9.07
CA PRO A 275 10.12 27.04 -8.07
C PRO A 275 9.93 28.23 -7.12
N THR A 276 8.92 29.07 -7.33
CA THR A 276 8.59 30.20 -6.44
C THR A 276 7.65 29.80 -5.29
N ARG A 277 6.87 28.69 -5.44
CA ARG A 277 5.93 28.11 -4.44
C ARG A 277 6.42 28.26 -3.00
N ARG A 278 5.84 29.15 -2.20
CA ARG A 278 6.26 29.34 -0.80
C ARG A 278 5.10 29.61 0.13
N VAL A 279 5.05 28.88 1.25
CA VAL A 279 4.20 29.20 2.39
C VAL A 279 4.96 30.13 3.34
N ALA A 280 4.40 31.30 3.64
CA ALA A 280 4.96 32.24 4.60
C ALA A 280 4.84 31.70 6.03
N GLY A 281 5.89 31.88 6.85
CA GLY A 281 5.94 31.38 8.23
C GLY A 281 6.30 29.89 8.38
N ALA A 282 6.43 29.15 7.26
CA ALA A 282 6.84 27.75 7.25
C ALA A 282 8.31 27.59 6.80
N ASP A 283 8.93 26.49 7.21
CA ASP A 283 10.12 25.98 6.56
C ASP A 283 9.73 25.42 5.19
N ASN A 284 10.51 25.74 4.14
CA ASN A 284 10.20 25.35 2.77
C ASN A 284 11.41 24.66 2.14
N VAL A 285 11.25 23.41 1.72
CA VAL A 285 12.29 22.59 1.06
C VAL A 285 11.83 22.21 -0.35
N ARG A 286 12.77 22.00 -1.29
CA ARG A 286 12.48 21.65 -2.68
C ARG A 286 13.29 20.46 -3.19
N PHE A 287 12.65 19.66 -4.02
CA PHE A 287 13.28 18.62 -4.85
C PHE A 287 12.70 18.74 -6.28
N LEU A 288 13.29 19.63 -7.09
CA LEU A 288 12.71 20.11 -8.36
C LEU A 288 12.48 19.02 -9.42
N GLU A 289 13.23 17.92 -9.35
CA GLU A 289 13.14 16.79 -10.31
C GLU A 289 12.20 15.67 -9.85
N ALA A 290 11.63 15.74 -8.65
CA ALA A 290 10.84 14.66 -8.06
C ALA A 290 9.33 14.78 -8.39
N ASP A 291 8.76 13.69 -8.90
CA ASP A 291 7.32 13.56 -9.12
C ASP A 291 6.57 13.38 -7.79
N ARG A 292 5.23 13.43 -7.80
CA ARG A 292 4.39 13.60 -6.60
C ARG A 292 4.52 12.47 -5.58
N GLY A 293 4.47 11.21 -6.02
CA GLY A 293 4.64 10.02 -5.19
C GLY A 293 6.10 9.85 -4.77
N GLN A 294 7.02 9.91 -5.74
CA GLN A 294 8.47 9.90 -5.52
C GLN A 294 8.91 10.92 -4.45
N LEU A 295 8.31 12.11 -4.42
CA LEU A 295 8.58 13.14 -3.42
C LEU A 295 8.25 12.66 -2.00
N LEU A 296 7.14 11.93 -1.80
CA LEU A 296 6.77 11.37 -0.51
C LEU A 296 7.61 10.13 -0.18
N GLY A 297 7.85 9.23 -1.14
CA GLY A 297 8.64 8.01 -0.95
C GLY A 297 10.14 8.24 -0.76
N ALA A 298 10.68 9.40 -1.17
CA ALA A 298 12.13 9.65 -1.18
C ALA A 298 12.79 9.66 0.22
N ALA A 299 13.94 8.99 0.32
CA ALA A 299 14.90 9.12 1.42
C ALA A 299 15.38 10.58 1.62
N ALA A 300 15.47 11.36 0.53
CA ALA A 300 15.78 12.79 0.61
C ALA A 300 14.72 13.59 1.39
N THR A 301 13.44 13.27 1.22
CA THR A 301 12.32 13.85 1.98
C THR A 301 12.32 13.32 3.41
N PHE A 302 12.56 12.02 3.62
CA PHE A 302 12.70 11.42 4.96
C PHE A 302 13.67 12.23 5.85
N ARG A 303 14.89 12.49 5.35
CA ARG A 303 15.91 13.26 6.08
C ARG A 303 15.43 14.65 6.50
N GLN A 304 14.59 15.30 5.69
CA GLN A 304 14.05 16.63 6.01
C GLN A 304 12.93 16.56 7.04
N MET A 305 12.03 15.58 6.92
CA MET A 305 11.00 15.32 7.94
C MET A 305 11.65 14.99 9.29
N TYR A 306 12.63 14.09 9.30
CA TYR A 306 13.34 13.70 10.51
C TYR A 306 14.12 14.86 11.14
N ARG A 307 14.86 15.65 10.35
CA ARG A 307 15.55 16.87 10.85
C ARG A 307 14.57 17.87 11.47
N PHE A 308 13.43 18.09 10.83
CA PHE A 308 12.42 19.03 11.31
C PHE A 308 11.76 18.57 12.64
N LEU A 309 11.42 17.29 12.76
CA LEU A 309 10.81 16.75 13.99
C LEU A 309 11.79 16.52 15.15
N THR A 310 13.10 16.42 14.87
CA THR A 310 14.09 15.99 15.88
C THR A 310 15.22 16.98 16.16
N GLY A 311 15.43 17.97 15.30
CA GLY A 311 16.60 18.86 15.34
C GLY A 311 17.93 18.20 14.95
N THR A 312 17.91 16.94 14.48
CA THR A 312 19.12 16.14 14.21
C THR A 312 19.02 15.39 12.87
N ASP A 313 20.17 15.03 12.31
CA ASP A 313 20.21 14.10 11.17
C ASP A 313 19.75 12.69 11.60
N PRO A 314 19.07 11.93 10.72
CA PRO A 314 18.80 10.52 10.98
C PRO A 314 20.11 9.72 10.98
N PHE A 315 20.09 8.61 11.70
CA PHE A 315 21.16 7.62 11.72
C PHE A 315 21.31 6.90 10.37
N THR A 316 20.20 6.70 9.66
CA THR A 316 20.12 6.09 8.32
C THR A 316 18.85 6.58 7.62
N ASP A 317 18.84 6.72 6.30
CA ASP A 317 17.65 7.00 5.50
C ASP A 317 17.16 5.79 4.67
N ASP A 318 17.69 4.60 4.96
CA ASP A 318 17.26 3.30 4.42
C ASP A 318 16.23 2.62 5.33
N VAL A 319 15.46 1.67 4.78
CA VAL A 319 14.71 0.70 5.58
C VAL A 319 15.67 -0.37 6.07
N THR A 320 16.17 -0.21 7.30
CA THR A 320 17.11 -1.19 7.86
C THR A 320 16.39 -2.50 8.21
N PRO A 321 16.89 -3.68 7.81
CA PRO A 321 16.28 -4.95 8.18
C PRO A 321 16.31 -5.23 9.70
N GLN A 322 15.20 -5.73 10.23
CA GLN A 322 15.09 -6.11 11.65
C GLN A 322 15.57 -7.55 11.87
N ARG A 323 16.49 -7.75 12.82
CA ARG A 323 16.93 -9.10 13.22
C ARG A 323 15.84 -9.80 14.04
N GLY A 324 15.62 -11.10 13.76
CA GLY A 324 14.64 -11.92 14.45
C GLY A 324 13.21 -11.72 13.93
N PRO A 325 12.19 -12.26 14.61
CA PRO A 325 10.82 -12.19 14.10
C PRO A 325 10.24 -10.77 14.26
N ILE A 326 9.41 -10.41 13.30
CA ILE A 326 8.79 -9.09 13.10
C ILE A 326 7.28 -9.17 13.42
N ASP A 327 6.66 -8.02 13.68
CA ASP A 327 5.20 -7.92 13.81
C ASP A 327 4.65 -7.19 12.59
N ILE A 328 3.65 -7.77 11.92
CA ILE A 328 2.99 -7.20 10.74
C ILE A 328 1.51 -6.96 11.05
N SER A 329 1.01 -5.76 10.81
CA SER A 329 -0.43 -5.43 10.93
C SER A 329 -0.84 -4.45 9.83
N GLY A 330 -2.14 -4.37 9.54
CA GLY A 330 -2.61 -3.60 8.40
C GLY A 330 -4.12 -3.44 8.32
N ARG A 331 -4.60 -3.06 7.14
CA ARG A 331 -6.03 -3.00 6.81
C ARG A 331 -6.34 -3.64 5.47
N ALA A 332 -7.48 -4.33 5.36
CA ALA A 332 -8.08 -4.72 4.09
C ALA A 332 -9.21 -3.74 3.74
N LEU A 333 -9.10 -3.09 2.57
CA LEU A 333 -9.88 -1.90 2.22
C LEU A 333 -10.49 -2.00 0.82
N LEU A 334 -11.70 -1.48 0.68
CA LEU A 334 -12.38 -1.30 -0.60
C LEU A 334 -11.88 -0.03 -1.28
N TYR A 335 -10.86 -0.16 -2.12
CA TYR A 335 -10.15 0.94 -2.78
C TYR A 335 -10.94 1.42 -4.03
N PRO A 336 -11.13 2.73 -4.27
CA PRO A 336 -10.48 3.89 -3.61
C PRO A 336 -11.29 4.55 -2.48
N ALA A 337 -12.49 4.07 -2.15
CA ALA A 337 -13.29 4.61 -1.04
C ALA A 337 -12.71 4.30 0.35
N ASN A 338 -11.71 3.41 0.42
CA ASN A 338 -11.00 2.96 1.61
C ASN A 338 -11.94 2.52 2.75
N ALA A 339 -13.08 1.91 2.38
CA ALA A 339 -14.03 1.37 3.34
C ALA A 339 -13.52 0.01 3.87
N GLY A 340 -13.63 -0.21 5.18
CA GLY A 340 -13.16 -1.43 5.83
C GLY A 340 -13.91 -2.68 5.37
N LEU A 341 -13.17 -3.75 5.06
CA LEU A 341 -13.73 -5.00 4.55
C LEU A 341 -14.26 -5.92 5.68
N GLY A 342 -15.20 -5.42 6.47
CA GLY A 342 -15.77 -6.14 7.61
C GLY A 342 -16.49 -7.43 7.26
N GLY A 343 -16.35 -8.46 8.11
CA GLY A 343 -16.97 -9.76 7.96
C GLY A 343 -16.25 -10.72 6.99
N ALA A 344 -15.32 -10.21 6.17
CA ALA A 344 -14.43 -11.05 5.38
C ALA A 344 -13.38 -11.76 6.25
N ARG A 345 -12.73 -12.79 5.70
CA ARG A 345 -11.70 -13.60 6.38
C ARG A 345 -10.36 -13.40 5.68
N LEU A 346 -9.32 -13.10 6.44
CA LEU A 346 -7.94 -13.03 5.95
C LEU A 346 -7.18 -14.28 6.39
N GLU A 347 -6.73 -15.09 5.43
CA GLU A 347 -5.75 -16.15 5.64
C GLU A 347 -4.36 -15.62 5.28
N VAL A 348 -3.31 -16.04 5.99
CA VAL A 348 -1.92 -15.68 5.64
C VAL A 348 -1.06 -16.95 5.61
N TYR A 349 -0.36 -17.19 4.49
CA TYR A 349 0.42 -18.39 4.25
C TYR A 349 1.89 -18.05 3.96
N ARG A 350 2.82 -18.86 4.48
CA ARG A 350 4.22 -18.89 4.00
C ARG A 350 4.30 -19.56 2.63
N LEU A 351 5.13 -19.01 1.76
CA LEU A 351 5.34 -19.49 0.39
C LEU A 351 6.72 -20.14 0.21
N ASP A 352 6.82 -21.05 -0.74
CA ASP A 352 8.10 -21.44 -1.33
C ASP A 352 8.61 -20.30 -2.25
N PRO A 353 9.76 -19.67 -1.98
CA PRO A 353 10.29 -18.58 -2.81
C PRO A 353 10.60 -19.01 -4.26
N LYS A 354 10.77 -20.31 -4.53
CA LYS A 354 11.08 -20.79 -5.89
C LYS A 354 9.85 -20.92 -6.77
N THR A 355 8.66 -21.16 -6.18
CA THR A 355 7.42 -21.44 -6.92
C THR A 355 6.27 -20.47 -6.64
N GLY A 356 6.33 -19.67 -5.56
CA GLY A 356 5.22 -18.83 -5.11
C GLY A 356 4.04 -19.61 -4.50
N ARG A 357 4.18 -20.92 -4.31
CA ARG A 357 3.10 -21.79 -3.83
C ARG A 357 3.11 -21.89 -2.30
N ARG A 358 1.93 -22.02 -1.69
CA ARG A 358 1.75 -22.23 -0.24
C ARG A 358 2.57 -23.44 0.23
N LEU A 359 3.37 -23.26 1.28
CA LEU A 359 4.11 -24.36 1.89
C LEU A 359 3.16 -25.37 2.57
N PRO A 360 3.49 -26.67 2.60
CA PRO A 360 2.79 -27.65 3.43
C PRO A 360 2.76 -27.20 4.90
N ASN A 361 1.58 -27.18 5.53
CA ASN A 361 1.33 -26.62 6.85
C ASN A 361 1.72 -25.13 7.02
N GLY A 362 1.81 -24.38 5.92
CA GLY A 362 2.32 -23.00 5.89
C GLY A 362 1.37 -21.91 6.41
N LEU A 363 0.20 -22.24 6.97
CA LEU A 363 -0.73 -21.24 7.53
C LEU A 363 -0.09 -20.52 8.72
N ALA A 364 0.21 -19.24 8.55
CA ALA A 364 0.86 -18.39 9.54
C ALA A 364 -0.13 -17.49 10.31
N GLY A 365 -1.24 -17.11 9.69
CA GLY A 365 -2.25 -16.23 10.30
C GLY A 365 -3.66 -16.52 9.78
N LEU A 366 -4.65 -16.27 10.64
CA LEU A 366 -6.07 -16.38 10.30
C LEU A 366 -6.86 -15.34 11.10
N PHE A 367 -7.54 -14.43 10.40
CA PHE A 367 -8.24 -13.30 11.01
C PHE A 367 -9.66 -13.18 10.44
N THR A 368 -10.64 -12.91 11.31
CA THR A 368 -11.96 -12.40 10.89
C THR A 368 -11.91 -10.88 10.96
N LEU A 369 -12.23 -10.21 9.86
CA LEU A 369 -12.02 -8.76 9.75
C LEU A 369 -13.15 -7.96 10.44
N PRO A 370 -12.83 -7.00 11.32
CA PRO A 370 -13.80 -6.05 11.89
C PRO A 370 -14.23 -5.02 10.85
N ALA A 371 -15.23 -4.19 11.18
CA ALA A 371 -15.86 -3.23 10.27
C ALA A 371 -14.91 -2.17 9.67
N ASP A 372 -13.74 -1.93 10.26
CA ASP A 372 -12.72 -1.00 9.76
C ASP A 372 -11.60 -1.71 8.94
N GLY A 373 -11.75 -3.01 8.70
CA GLY A 373 -10.83 -3.84 7.91
C GLY A 373 -9.48 -4.16 8.59
N SER A 374 -9.28 -3.75 9.84
CA SER A 374 -7.99 -3.91 10.53
C SER A 374 -7.62 -5.37 10.84
N TRP A 375 -6.33 -5.71 10.79
CA TRP A 375 -5.84 -7.07 11.07
C TRP A 375 -4.44 -7.08 11.70
N GLY A 376 -4.09 -8.23 12.30
CA GLY A 376 -2.84 -8.44 13.02
C GLY A 376 -2.88 -7.98 14.49
N PRO A 377 -1.71 -7.91 15.17
CA PRO A 377 -0.39 -8.23 14.64
C PRO A 377 -0.21 -9.73 14.34
N LEU A 378 0.38 -10.01 13.19
CA LEU A 378 0.92 -11.31 12.80
C LEU A 378 2.41 -11.35 13.21
N ARG A 379 2.80 -12.38 13.97
CA ARG A 379 4.21 -12.68 14.27
C ARG A 379 4.83 -13.35 13.05
N ALA A 380 5.71 -12.66 12.33
CA ALA A 380 6.25 -13.09 11.04
C ALA A 380 7.79 -13.18 11.03
N ASP A 381 8.31 -13.77 9.96
CA ASP A 381 9.73 -13.98 9.66
C ASP A 381 10.09 -13.08 8.48
N GLY A 382 10.91 -12.05 8.70
CA GLY A 382 11.29 -11.07 7.67
C GLY A 382 12.12 -11.64 6.51
N THR A 383 12.56 -12.89 6.60
CA THR A 383 13.24 -13.60 5.51
C THR A 383 12.30 -14.46 4.67
N ALA A 384 11.02 -14.54 5.05
CA ALA A 384 10.03 -15.40 4.41
C ALA A 384 9.10 -14.64 3.45
N TYR A 385 8.68 -15.35 2.41
CA TYR A 385 7.65 -14.88 1.48
C TYR A 385 6.26 -15.27 2.00
N TYR A 386 5.30 -14.37 1.81
CA TYR A 386 3.93 -14.53 2.30
C TYR A 386 2.89 -14.23 1.22
N GLU A 387 1.79 -14.98 1.27
CA GLU A 387 0.53 -14.70 0.59
C GLU A 387 -0.49 -14.27 1.64
N PHE A 388 -1.19 -13.16 1.39
CA PHE A 388 -2.33 -12.70 2.19
C PHE A 388 -3.59 -12.91 1.35
N ALA A 389 -4.43 -13.89 1.71
CA ALA A 389 -5.61 -14.26 0.95
C ALA A 389 -6.88 -13.75 1.63
N ILE A 390 -7.56 -12.80 1.00
CA ILE A 390 -8.88 -12.33 1.41
C ILE A 390 -9.95 -13.27 0.84
N VAL A 391 -10.64 -13.97 1.72
CA VAL A 391 -11.73 -14.89 1.39
C VAL A 391 -13.07 -14.26 1.77
N ARG A 392 -14.00 -14.21 0.82
CA ARG A 392 -15.40 -13.77 0.98
C ARG A 392 -16.34 -14.85 0.43
N ALA A 393 -17.54 -14.94 0.99
CA ALA A 393 -18.49 -15.99 0.59
C ALA A 393 -19.14 -15.64 -0.76
N GLY A 394 -18.94 -16.47 -1.79
CA GLY A 394 -19.51 -16.27 -3.13
C GLY A 394 -18.77 -15.26 -4.02
N GLU A 395 -17.58 -14.81 -3.62
CA GLU A 395 -16.70 -13.95 -4.42
C GLU A 395 -15.34 -14.63 -4.66
N PRO A 396 -14.60 -14.25 -5.73
CA PRO A 396 -13.22 -14.68 -5.93
C PRO A 396 -12.31 -14.38 -4.74
N VAL A 397 -11.36 -15.28 -4.45
CA VAL A 397 -10.35 -15.05 -3.42
C VAL A 397 -9.35 -14.01 -3.92
N HIS A 398 -9.03 -12.99 -3.13
CA HIS A 398 -8.03 -11.99 -3.51
C HIS A 398 -6.72 -12.24 -2.79
N HIS A 399 -5.71 -12.66 -3.54
CA HIS A 399 -4.36 -13.01 -3.09
C HIS A 399 -3.43 -11.80 -3.23
N PHE A 400 -2.78 -11.39 -2.15
CA PHE A 400 -1.78 -10.34 -2.15
C PHE A 400 -0.39 -10.94 -1.91
N TYR A 401 0.55 -10.60 -2.78
CA TYR A 401 1.95 -11.03 -2.74
C TYR A 401 2.86 -9.82 -2.54
N PHE A 402 3.89 -9.99 -1.73
CA PHE A 402 4.84 -8.94 -1.35
C PHE A 402 6.28 -9.44 -1.52
N GLU A 403 7.22 -8.50 -1.70
CA GLU A 403 8.62 -8.76 -1.37
C GLU A 403 8.78 -9.01 0.15
N PRO A 404 9.84 -9.72 0.61
CA PRO A 404 10.00 -10.01 2.03
C PRO A 404 10.09 -8.74 2.89
N PHE A 405 9.27 -8.69 3.95
CA PHE A 405 9.18 -7.56 4.86
C PHE A 405 10.51 -7.37 5.60
N ARG A 406 11.24 -6.30 5.26
CA ARG A 406 12.54 -5.97 5.88
C ARG A 406 12.44 -5.83 7.40
N ARG A 407 11.34 -5.31 7.94
CA ARG A 407 11.15 -5.06 9.38
C ARG A 407 9.68 -5.14 9.81
N GLY A 408 9.40 -4.93 11.11
CA GLY A 408 8.03 -4.84 11.61
C GLY A 408 7.25 -3.68 10.97
N ASP A 409 6.00 -3.96 10.62
CA ASP A 409 5.13 -3.11 9.81
C ASP A 409 3.71 -2.97 10.42
N ARG A 410 3.11 -1.80 10.24
CA ARG A 410 1.76 -1.47 10.72
C ARG A 410 0.91 -0.72 9.69
N LEU A 411 1.44 -0.46 8.48
CA LEU A 411 0.79 0.31 7.43
C LEU A 411 0.42 -0.53 6.19
N VAL A 412 0.76 -1.82 6.15
CA VAL A 412 0.31 -2.77 5.11
C VAL A 412 -1.17 -2.57 4.75
N ARG A 413 -1.44 -2.31 3.47
CA ARG A 413 -2.79 -2.28 2.93
C ARG A 413 -3.01 -3.47 2.00
N LEU A 414 -4.23 -4.00 2.05
CA LEU A 414 -4.73 -5.02 1.14
C LEU A 414 -5.90 -4.38 0.38
N LEU A 415 -5.55 -3.59 -0.65
CA LEU A 415 -6.48 -2.82 -1.45
C LEU A 415 -7.25 -3.75 -2.41
N THR A 416 -8.55 -3.93 -2.18
CA THR A 416 -9.41 -4.83 -2.95
C THR A 416 -10.58 -4.09 -3.56
N SER A 417 -11.19 -4.73 -4.56
CA SER A 417 -12.51 -4.37 -5.10
C SER A 417 -13.43 -5.59 -5.10
N ARG A 418 -14.73 -5.38 -5.22
CA ARG A 418 -15.77 -6.40 -5.44
C ARG A 418 -15.79 -6.84 -6.91
N PRO A 419 -16.39 -7.98 -7.28
CA PRO A 419 -16.79 -8.25 -8.66
C PRO A 419 -17.70 -7.13 -9.17
N GLY A 420 -17.42 -6.56 -10.35
CA GLY A 420 -18.19 -5.45 -10.94
C GLY A 420 -18.19 -4.12 -10.17
N GLY A 421 -17.44 -4.01 -9.07
CA GLY A 421 -17.39 -2.82 -8.21
C GLY A 421 -16.02 -2.15 -8.13
N GLU A 422 -16.02 -0.88 -7.72
CA GLU A 422 -14.81 -0.07 -7.57
C GLU A 422 -13.87 -0.10 -8.81
N ILE A 423 -12.55 -0.24 -8.66
CA ILE A 423 -11.60 -0.20 -9.80
C ILE A 423 -11.24 -1.61 -10.29
N GLY A 424 -10.80 -2.50 -9.41
CA GLY A 424 -10.45 -3.88 -9.78
C GLY A 424 -11.64 -4.80 -10.06
N GLY A 425 -12.88 -4.29 -9.95
CA GLY A 425 -14.07 -5.05 -10.28
C GLY A 425 -14.32 -5.23 -11.76
N GLY A 426 -13.82 -4.30 -12.60
CA GLY A 426 -14.03 -4.27 -14.05
C GLY A 426 -12.91 -4.93 -14.87
N MET A 427 -12.14 -5.85 -14.28
CA MET A 427 -11.25 -6.73 -15.06
C MET A 427 -12.09 -7.85 -15.68
N GLU A 428 -11.81 -8.21 -16.94
CA GLU A 428 -12.56 -9.22 -17.66
C GLU A 428 -12.03 -10.62 -17.31
N VAL A 429 -12.89 -11.49 -16.76
CA VAL A 429 -12.43 -12.77 -16.17
C VAL A 429 -12.59 -13.98 -17.09
N SER A 430 -11.67 -14.93 -17.02
CA SER A 430 -11.69 -16.15 -17.84
C SER A 430 -11.01 -17.32 -17.15
N PRO A 431 -11.53 -18.56 -17.25
CA PRO A 431 -10.88 -19.73 -16.65
C PRO A 431 -9.56 -20.10 -17.34
N ARG A 432 -9.23 -19.45 -18.47
CA ARG A 432 -7.96 -19.59 -19.18
C ARG A 432 -6.87 -18.64 -18.68
N GLN A 433 -7.23 -17.58 -17.95
CA GLN A 433 -6.32 -16.46 -17.65
C GLN A 433 -6.11 -16.20 -16.16
N THR A 434 -5.03 -15.48 -15.85
CA THR A 434 -4.78 -14.88 -14.54
C THR A 434 -4.86 -13.36 -14.63
N ASP A 435 -5.73 -12.76 -13.81
CA ASP A 435 -5.87 -11.32 -13.65
C ASP A 435 -4.91 -10.82 -12.56
N LEU A 436 -4.10 -9.82 -12.90
CA LEU A 436 -3.04 -9.30 -12.02
C LEU A 436 -3.10 -7.78 -11.87
N VAL A 437 -3.06 -7.30 -10.64
CA VAL A 437 -2.70 -5.93 -10.29
C VAL A 437 -1.23 -5.89 -9.85
N ILE A 438 -0.43 -5.00 -10.42
CA ILE A 438 0.93 -4.72 -9.96
C ILE A 438 0.95 -3.33 -9.34
N ASP A 439 1.40 -3.22 -8.10
CA ASP A 439 1.41 -1.98 -7.33
C ASP A 439 2.82 -1.60 -6.86
N ARG A 440 3.13 -0.30 -6.87
CA ARG A 440 4.34 0.29 -6.28
C ARG A 440 4.07 1.75 -5.95
N ASP A 441 4.36 2.20 -4.72
CA ASP A 441 4.12 3.61 -4.31
C ASP A 441 5.19 4.61 -4.80
N LEU A 442 5.91 4.23 -5.86
CA LEU A 442 6.84 5.04 -6.64
C LEU A 442 6.43 4.96 -8.10
N GLU A 443 6.19 6.11 -8.75
CA GLU A 443 5.72 6.16 -10.14
C GLU A 443 6.60 5.32 -11.07
N TRP A 444 6.00 4.55 -11.98
CA TRP A 444 6.66 3.87 -13.07
C TRP A 444 6.92 4.83 -14.24
N TRP A 445 8.14 4.82 -14.77
CA TRP A 445 8.51 5.60 -15.96
C TRP A 445 8.88 4.67 -17.12
N GLY A 446 8.18 4.75 -18.24
CA GLY A 446 8.40 3.94 -19.46
C GLY A 446 8.81 4.74 -20.71
N ASP A 447 8.98 6.06 -20.59
CA ASP A 447 9.30 7.00 -21.67
C ASP A 447 10.70 7.64 -21.55
N GLN A 448 11.49 7.28 -20.52
CA GLN A 448 12.76 7.94 -20.18
C GLN A 448 13.99 7.26 -20.83
N GLY A 449 13.79 6.46 -21.87
CA GLY A 449 14.85 5.68 -22.54
C GLY A 449 15.58 4.77 -21.55
N ALA A 450 16.91 4.88 -21.47
CA ALA A 450 17.73 4.13 -20.50
C ALA A 450 17.51 4.54 -19.03
N GLY A 451 16.80 5.65 -18.77
CA GLY A 451 16.36 6.07 -17.44
C GLY A 451 14.98 5.55 -17.02
N SER A 452 14.37 4.67 -17.82
CA SER A 452 13.07 4.03 -17.52
C SER A 452 13.20 2.95 -16.44
N ASP A 453 12.09 2.63 -15.79
CA ASP A 453 11.93 1.32 -15.14
C ASP A 453 11.72 0.23 -16.21
N VAL A 454 12.00 -1.02 -15.86
CA VAL A 454 11.55 -2.19 -16.63
C VAL A 454 10.75 -3.10 -15.71
N LEU A 455 9.55 -3.50 -16.12
CA LEU A 455 8.67 -4.39 -15.37
C LEU A 455 8.17 -5.47 -16.32
N THR A 456 8.63 -6.71 -16.13
CA THR A 456 8.27 -7.82 -17.02
C THR A 456 7.31 -8.81 -16.37
N VAL A 457 6.38 -9.34 -17.17
CA VAL A 457 5.43 -10.41 -16.80
C VAL A 457 5.63 -11.58 -17.76
N ASP A 458 6.18 -12.69 -17.24
CA ASP A 458 6.77 -13.78 -18.02
C ASP A 458 7.70 -13.27 -19.14
N GLY A 459 8.61 -12.37 -18.77
CA GLY A 459 9.64 -11.80 -19.66
C GLY A 459 9.16 -10.67 -20.59
N ALA A 460 7.87 -10.51 -20.83
CA ALA A 460 7.33 -9.39 -21.62
C ALA A 460 7.27 -8.11 -20.78
N ASN A 461 7.98 -7.04 -21.19
CA ASN A 461 7.94 -5.74 -20.51
C ASN A 461 6.60 -5.04 -20.74
N VAL A 462 5.86 -4.75 -19.67
CA VAL A 462 4.54 -4.08 -19.72
C VAL A 462 4.63 -2.55 -19.63
N LEU A 463 5.84 -1.99 -19.45
CA LEU A 463 6.09 -0.55 -19.43
C LEU A 463 6.57 -0.05 -20.80
N SER A 464 5.86 0.95 -21.32
CA SER A 464 6.21 1.69 -22.52
C SER A 464 5.87 3.17 -22.36
N ALA A 465 6.28 4.00 -23.32
CA ALA A 465 5.89 5.41 -23.38
C ALA A 465 4.37 5.62 -23.58
N ALA A 466 3.62 4.57 -23.91
CA ALA A 466 2.15 4.61 -23.96
C ALA A 466 1.51 4.12 -22.66
N THR A 467 2.00 3.03 -22.05
CA THR A 467 1.39 2.46 -20.83
C THR A 467 1.80 3.17 -19.55
N ALA A 468 2.99 3.77 -19.49
CA ALA A 468 3.48 4.50 -18.32
C ALA A 468 4.42 5.68 -18.68
N PRO A 469 3.99 6.67 -19.48
CA PRO A 469 4.75 7.91 -19.64
C PRO A 469 4.86 8.64 -18.30
N ARG A 470 5.98 9.34 -18.04
CA ARG A 470 6.22 10.03 -16.76
C ARG A 470 5.10 10.98 -16.36
N THR A 471 4.50 11.67 -17.35
CA THR A 471 3.35 12.58 -17.15
C THR A 471 2.09 11.92 -16.63
N LYS A 472 1.95 10.59 -16.78
CA LYS A 472 0.81 9.81 -16.27
C LYS A 472 0.93 9.48 -14.78
N MET A 473 2.14 9.52 -14.23
CA MET A 473 2.45 9.20 -12.82
C MET A 473 1.88 7.82 -12.39
N THR A 474 1.97 6.82 -13.26
CA THR A 474 1.45 5.46 -13.00
C THR A 474 2.09 4.88 -11.74
N ARG A 475 1.31 4.49 -10.72
CA ARG A 475 1.75 3.66 -9.58
C ARG A 475 1.26 2.21 -9.69
N GLN A 476 0.06 2.04 -10.23
CA GLN A 476 -0.65 0.76 -10.27
C GLN A 476 -1.00 0.37 -11.71
N LEU A 477 -0.73 -0.89 -12.07
CA LEU A 477 -1.01 -1.49 -13.37
C LEU A 477 -2.06 -2.61 -13.23
N PHE A 478 -3.08 -2.59 -14.08
CA PHE A 478 -4.05 -3.68 -14.23
C PHE A 478 -3.71 -4.48 -15.48
N VAL A 479 -3.38 -5.77 -15.31
CA VAL A 479 -2.80 -6.63 -16.35
C VAL A 479 -3.71 -7.84 -16.53
N PHE A 480 -4.39 -7.92 -17.68
CA PHE A 480 -5.33 -8.98 -18.05
C PHE A 480 -5.57 -9.02 -19.57
N ASP A 481 -6.06 -10.15 -20.08
CA ASP A 481 -6.55 -10.40 -21.45
C ASP A 481 -7.85 -9.63 -21.70
N ARG A 482 -7.77 -8.57 -22.51
CA ARG A 482 -8.90 -7.70 -22.82
C ARG A 482 -9.67 -8.23 -24.03
N GLY A 483 -10.90 -8.67 -23.80
CA GLY A 483 -11.69 -9.49 -24.72
C GLY A 483 -11.68 -10.97 -24.32
N ALA A 484 -10.84 -11.37 -23.36
CA ALA A 484 -10.64 -12.75 -22.91
C ALA A 484 -10.36 -13.74 -24.06
N ASP A 485 -9.71 -13.27 -25.13
CA ASP A 485 -9.53 -14.01 -26.39
C ASP A 485 -8.21 -14.80 -26.45
N GLY A 486 -7.20 -14.40 -25.67
CA GLY A 486 -5.89 -15.03 -25.55
C GLY A 486 -4.75 -14.27 -26.26
N ALA A 487 -5.01 -13.06 -26.77
CA ALA A 487 -4.02 -12.17 -27.37
C ALA A 487 -3.25 -11.32 -26.33
N SER A 488 -2.51 -10.30 -26.77
CA SER A 488 -1.83 -9.33 -25.91
C SER A 488 -1.40 -8.10 -26.71
N ASP A 489 -2.10 -6.98 -26.60
CA ASP A 489 -1.61 -5.65 -27.00
C ASP A 489 -0.99 -4.90 -25.79
N ILE A 490 0.27 -5.24 -25.50
CA ILE A 490 1.06 -4.54 -24.48
C ILE A 490 1.53 -3.13 -24.92
N ALA A 491 1.23 -2.71 -26.16
CA ALA A 491 1.60 -1.39 -26.67
C ALA A 491 0.49 -0.35 -26.46
N THR A 492 -0.78 -0.76 -26.49
CA THR A 492 -1.94 0.14 -26.26
C THR A 492 -2.44 0.04 -24.81
N PRO A 493 -2.45 1.13 -24.02
CA PRO A 493 -3.04 1.11 -22.70
C PRO A 493 -4.57 0.95 -22.75
N ILE A 494 -5.14 0.14 -21.84
CA ILE A 494 -6.58 -0.08 -21.74
C ILE A 494 -7.28 1.23 -21.35
N PRO A 495 -8.13 1.84 -22.20
CA PRO A 495 -8.56 3.23 -22.01
C PRO A 495 -9.35 3.50 -20.72
N ALA A 496 -10.14 2.52 -20.24
CA ALA A 496 -10.90 2.65 -19.01
C ALA A 496 -10.00 2.85 -17.78
N TYR A 497 -8.89 2.11 -17.69
CA TYR A 497 -7.91 2.24 -16.62
C TYR A 497 -6.99 3.46 -16.84
N PHE A 498 -6.56 3.70 -18.08
CA PHE A 498 -5.74 4.88 -18.42
C PHE A 498 -6.47 6.21 -18.22
N GLY A 499 -7.82 6.22 -18.14
CA GLY A 499 -8.60 7.39 -17.73
C GLY A 499 -8.49 7.74 -16.24
N ILE A 500 -8.05 6.83 -15.37
CA ILE A 500 -8.02 7.00 -13.91
C ILE A 500 -6.64 7.53 -13.48
N GLY A 501 -6.58 8.51 -12.58
CA GLY A 501 -5.32 9.10 -12.09
C GLY A 501 -4.38 8.04 -11.50
N PHE A 502 -3.08 8.13 -11.81
CA PHE A 502 -2.02 7.20 -11.35
C PHE A 502 -2.19 5.72 -11.73
N ILE A 503 -3.20 5.36 -12.53
CA ILE A 503 -3.55 3.97 -12.88
C ILE A 503 -3.44 3.75 -14.38
N THR A 504 -2.90 2.61 -14.79
CA THR A 504 -2.89 2.16 -16.19
C THR A 504 -3.45 0.74 -16.30
N GLY A 505 -3.84 0.34 -17.50
CA GLY A 505 -4.18 -1.04 -17.82
C GLY A 505 -3.42 -1.50 -19.04
N VAL A 506 -3.00 -2.76 -19.08
CA VAL A 506 -2.19 -3.35 -20.15
C VAL A 506 -2.84 -4.66 -20.60
N ASP A 507 -3.14 -4.78 -21.89
CA ASP A 507 -3.72 -6.00 -22.44
C ASP A 507 -2.65 -7.10 -22.54
N ARG A 508 -2.83 -8.15 -21.74
CA ARG A 508 -1.83 -9.21 -21.57
C ARG A 508 -2.46 -10.49 -21.03
N PHE A 509 -2.69 -11.45 -21.93
CA PHE A 509 -2.99 -12.82 -21.54
C PHE A 509 -1.85 -13.46 -20.74
N ILE A 510 -2.14 -13.80 -19.48
CA ILE A 510 -1.31 -14.62 -18.60
C ILE A 510 -2.00 -15.99 -18.49
N PRO A 511 -1.46 -17.08 -19.07
CA PRO A 511 -2.15 -18.38 -19.07
C PRO A 511 -2.27 -18.98 -17.66
N ALA A 512 -3.49 -19.24 -17.20
CA ALA A 512 -3.77 -19.92 -15.94
C ALA A 512 -3.52 -21.44 -16.03
N GLY A 513 -3.27 -22.08 -14.87
CA GLY A 513 -3.14 -23.53 -14.74
C GLY A 513 -2.10 -23.95 -13.70
N ASP A 514 -1.63 -25.20 -13.77
CA ASP A 514 -0.60 -25.75 -12.88
C ASP A 514 0.81 -25.23 -13.23
N ARG A 515 0.98 -23.90 -13.23
CA ARG A 515 2.25 -23.19 -13.41
C ARG A 515 2.39 -22.07 -12.37
N SER A 516 3.53 -21.40 -12.41
CA SER A 516 3.77 -20.14 -11.74
C SER A 516 4.53 -19.22 -12.69
N PHE A 517 4.14 -17.95 -12.76
CA PHE A 517 4.71 -16.95 -13.67
C PHE A 517 5.65 -16.00 -12.92
N GLU A 518 6.56 -15.34 -13.65
CA GLU A 518 7.50 -14.36 -13.08
C GLU A 518 7.02 -12.92 -13.28
N VAL A 519 7.09 -12.11 -12.23
CA VAL A 519 7.02 -10.65 -12.29
C VAL A 519 8.37 -10.09 -11.86
N THR A 520 9.02 -9.31 -12.72
CA THR A 520 10.37 -8.77 -12.46
C THR A 520 10.42 -7.27 -12.60
N GLN A 521 10.81 -6.57 -11.54
CA GLN A 521 11.15 -5.14 -11.55
C GLN A 521 12.66 -4.96 -11.70
N THR A 522 13.06 -4.07 -12.61
CA THR A 522 14.38 -3.45 -12.63
C THR A 522 14.15 -1.95 -12.45
N PRO A 523 14.41 -1.38 -11.25
CA PRO A 523 14.06 0.01 -10.99
C PRO A 523 14.99 0.98 -11.72
N ARG A 524 14.45 2.13 -12.12
CA ARG A 524 15.16 3.17 -12.88
C ARG A 524 16.50 3.58 -12.25
N GLY A 525 17.59 3.48 -13.02
CA GLY A 525 18.94 3.79 -12.54
C GLY A 525 19.48 2.84 -11.44
N ARG A 526 18.77 1.76 -11.12
CA ARG A 526 19.01 0.85 -9.99
C ARG A 526 19.07 -0.61 -10.44
N ALA A 527 19.73 -0.90 -11.56
CA ALA A 527 19.75 -2.24 -12.17
C ALA A 527 20.30 -3.37 -11.25
N ALA A 528 21.09 -3.04 -10.22
CA ALA A 528 21.53 -3.99 -9.19
C ALA A 528 20.41 -4.41 -8.21
N HIS A 529 19.37 -3.59 -8.06
CA HIS A 529 18.19 -3.82 -7.20
C HIS A 529 17.05 -4.47 -8.00
N ARG A 530 17.39 -5.36 -8.94
CA ARG A 530 16.41 -6.11 -9.73
C ARG A 530 15.79 -7.21 -8.87
N THR A 531 14.51 -7.08 -8.54
CA THR A 531 13.72 -8.15 -7.89
C THR A 531 12.92 -8.95 -8.91
N THR A 532 12.90 -10.27 -8.77
CA THR A 532 11.93 -11.17 -9.39
C THR A 532 11.08 -11.85 -8.31
N LEU A 533 9.77 -11.71 -8.40
CA LEU A 533 8.80 -12.52 -7.66
C LEU A 533 8.22 -13.59 -8.59
N ARG A 534 7.98 -14.79 -8.08
CA ARG A 534 7.22 -15.83 -8.79
C ARG A 534 5.93 -16.12 -8.03
N VAL A 535 4.81 -16.19 -8.73
CA VAL A 535 3.47 -16.40 -8.16
C VAL A 535 2.65 -17.40 -8.99
N PRO A 536 1.66 -18.13 -8.41
CA PRO A 536 0.90 -19.15 -9.12
C PRO A 536 -0.03 -18.53 -10.19
N ALA A 537 -0.23 -19.21 -11.32
CA ALA A 537 -1.15 -18.72 -12.37
C ALA A 537 -2.60 -19.18 -12.11
N LEU A 538 -3.30 -18.49 -11.21
CA LEU A 538 -4.66 -18.84 -10.78
C LEU A 538 -5.73 -18.36 -11.79
N PRO A 539 -6.86 -19.08 -11.99
CA PRO A 539 -7.90 -18.67 -12.94
C PRO A 539 -8.73 -17.48 -12.44
N SER A 540 -8.89 -16.43 -13.25
CA SER A 540 -9.52 -15.19 -12.77
C SER A 540 -11.02 -15.25 -12.49
N THR A 541 -11.67 -16.33 -12.91
CA THR A 541 -13.05 -16.67 -12.52
C THR A 541 -13.20 -17.05 -11.03
N THR A 542 -12.12 -17.46 -10.37
CA THR A 542 -12.13 -17.96 -8.98
C THR A 542 -11.19 -17.19 -8.05
N ASP A 543 -10.17 -16.54 -8.62
CA ASP A 543 -9.06 -15.93 -7.89
C ASP A 543 -8.72 -14.56 -8.48
N ARG A 544 -8.19 -13.63 -7.68
CA ARG A 544 -7.66 -12.32 -8.12
C ARG A 544 -6.30 -12.09 -7.48
N MET A 545 -5.37 -11.48 -8.18
CA MET A 545 -4.00 -11.32 -7.67
C MET A 545 -3.57 -9.86 -7.64
N THR A 546 -3.07 -9.41 -6.49
CA THR A 546 -2.29 -8.18 -6.36
C THR A 546 -0.86 -8.53 -5.97
N LEU A 547 0.11 -7.88 -6.59
CA LEU A 547 1.53 -8.03 -6.29
C LEU A 547 2.10 -6.64 -6.04
N ARG A 548 2.57 -6.39 -4.80
CA ARG A 548 3.09 -5.09 -4.38
C ARG A 548 4.61 -5.14 -4.24
N LEU A 549 5.27 -4.23 -4.95
CA LEU A 549 6.72 -4.09 -5.05
C LEU A 549 7.20 -2.89 -4.24
N ARG A 550 8.47 -2.91 -3.83
CA ARG A 550 9.05 -1.87 -2.99
C ARG A 550 9.33 -0.55 -3.74
N ASP A 551 9.21 0.53 -2.98
CA ASP A 551 9.51 1.92 -3.36
C ASP A 551 10.84 2.43 -2.74
N ASP A 552 11.55 1.60 -1.96
CA ASP A 552 12.76 1.96 -1.19
C ASP A 552 14.08 1.35 -1.73
N ASP A 553 14.08 0.83 -2.96
CA ASP A 553 15.26 0.23 -3.65
C ASP A 553 16.02 1.20 -4.60
#